data_AF-A0A954A6J6-F1
#
_entry.id   AF-A0A954A6J6-F1
#
_cell.length_a   1.000
_cell.length_b   1.000
_cell.length_c   1.000
_cell.angle_alpha   90.00
_cell.angle_beta   90.00
_cell.angle_gamma   90.00
#
_symmetry.space_group_name_H-M   'P 1'
#
loop_
_entity.id
_entity.type
_entity.pdbx_description
1 polymer ?
#
loop_
_entity_poly.entity_id
_entity_poly.type
_entity_poly.pdbx_seq_one_letter_code
_entity_poly.pdbx_strand_id
1 'polypeptide(L)'
;VDVGTREHPTCTSCHDPHAAGAPTTGNLPTALAGVPGIRADGTAIDEITTESELCYSCHGDNPVATSAAITRLVFQPNVRLDFGPSNPSFHPVESIGVNPDVPSLRPPWTAGDTMTCGDCHNSPNASRFGGNGPDGPHGSPFSPILARRYDTHDPNPESAGAYALCYHCHDRDSILNDESFSEHDEHVRNEDAPCSVCHDPHGVAAGSASVSDHTHLINFDLSVVSPDPATGRLEFIDLGAFQGQCFLRCHGENHSPESYGRD
;
A
#
# COMPACT_ATOMS: atom_id res chain seq x y z
N VAL A 1 -26.01 7.77 -14.44
CA VAL A 1 -25.82 7.04 -13.18
C VAL A 1 -25.79 8.09 -12.10
N ASP A 2 -26.68 7.99 -11.12
CA ASP A 2 -26.96 9.04 -10.14
C ASP A 2 -25.69 9.38 -9.33
N VAL A 3 -25.42 10.67 -9.11
CA VAL A 3 -24.22 11.19 -8.42
C VAL A 3 -24.52 11.25 -6.91
N GLY A 4 -25.15 10.21 -6.39
CA GLY A 4 -25.46 10.01 -4.98
C GLY A 4 -24.41 9.11 -4.34
N THR A 5 -24.05 9.41 -3.09
CA THR A 5 -23.19 8.58 -2.21
C THR A 5 -23.42 7.09 -2.48
N ARG A 6 -22.40 6.37 -2.95
CA ARG A 6 -22.51 4.94 -3.20
C ARG A 6 -23.01 4.24 -1.95
N GLU A 7 -24.06 3.46 -2.12
CA GLU A 7 -24.58 2.56 -1.09
C GLU A 7 -23.48 1.61 -0.62
N HIS A 8 -23.60 1.15 0.63
CA HIS A 8 -22.68 0.18 1.21
C HIS A 8 -22.55 -1.06 0.29
N PRO A 9 -21.34 -1.59 0.06
CA PRO A 9 -21.17 -2.79 -0.76
C PRO A 9 -22.07 -3.93 -0.29
N THR A 10 -22.73 -4.60 -1.22
CA THR A 10 -23.59 -5.76 -0.98
C THR A 10 -22.99 -7.00 -1.64
N CYS A 11 -23.53 -8.19 -1.36
CA CYS A 11 -23.06 -9.42 -2.02
C CYS A 11 -23.07 -9.30 -3.55
N THR A 12 -24.08 -8.63 -4.13
CA THR A 12 -24.20 -8.44 -5.59
C THR A 12 -23.30 -7.33 -6.14
N SER A 13 -22.61 -6.58 -5.28
CA SER A 13 -21.57 -5.62 -5.70
C SER A 13 -20.29 -6.33 -6.13
N CYS A 14 -20.09 -7.58 -5.71
CA CYS A 14 -18.87 -8.37 -6.00
C CYS A 14 -19.17 -9.75 -6.61
N HIS A 15 -20.42 -10.19 -6.63
CA HIS A 15 -20.81 -11.50 -7.15
C HIS A 15 -22.03 -11.38 -8.06
N ASP A 16 -21.99 -12.06 -9.20
CA ASP A 16 -23.18 -12.29 -10.02
C ASP A 16 -23.82 -13.65 -9.63
N PRO A 17 -25.00 -13.66 -8.98
CA PRO A 17 -25.65 -14.90 -8.57
C PRO A 17 -26.14 -15.76 -9.75
N HIS A 18 -26.26 -15.20 -10.96
CA HIS A 18 -26.66 -15.95 -12.16
C HIS A 18 -25.45 -16.53 -12.91
N ALA A 19 -24.25 -15.98 -12.72
CA ALA A 19 -23.02 -16.47 -13.33
C ALA A 19 -22.13 -17.26 -12.36
N ALA A 20 -22.43 -17.26 -11.06
CA ALA A 20 -21.63 -17.95 -10.03
C ALA A 20 -21.34 -19.41 -10.40
N GLY A 21 -20.04 -19.75 -10.52
CA GLY A 21 -19.57 -21.08 -10.89
C GLY A 21 -19.32 -21.29 -12.39
N ALA A 22 -19.64 -20.31 -13.23
CA ALA A 22 -19.19 -20.28 -14.61
C ALA A 22 -17.66 -20.10 -14.68
N PRO A 23 -17.01 -20.55 -15.77
CA PRO A 23 -15.61 -20.27 -16.00
C PRO A 23 -15.38 -18.76 -16.09
N THR A 24 -14.35 -18.27 -15.42
CA THR A 24 -13.83 -16.92 -15.52
C THR A 24 -12.74 -16.83 -16.59
N THR A 25 -12.47 -15.61 -17.05
CA THR A 25 -11.23 -15.32 -17.78
C THR A 25 -10.12 -14.95 -16.79
N GLY A 26 -8.86 -15.21 -17.17
CA GLY A 26 -7.71 -15.02 -16.26
C GLY A 26 -7.66 -16.03 -15.12
N ASN A 27 -6.90 -15.70 -14.07
CA ASN A 27 -6.73 -16.54 -12.86
C ASN A 27 -7.68 -16.10 -11.73
N LEU A 28 -8.95 -15.83 -12.04
CA LEU A 28 -9.94 -15.40 -11.06
C LEU A 28 -10.79 -16.58 -10.53
N PRO A 29 -11.25 -16.55 -9.27
CA PRO A 29 -12.22 -17.53 -8.77
C PRO A 29 -13.52 -17.51 -9.58
N THR A 30 -14.11 -18.68 -9.84
CA THR A 30 -15.41 -18.80 -10.56
C THR A 30 -16.58 -18.10 -9.86
N ALA A 31 -16.41 -17.73 -8.58
CA ALA A 31 -17.35 -16.90 -7.85
C ALA A 31 -17.42 -15.45 -8.37
N LEU A 32 -16.46 -15.01 -9.19
CA LEU A 32 -16.38 -13.68 -9.78
C LEU A 32 -16.78 -13.66 -11.27
N ALA A 33 -17.30 -14.76 -11.80
CA ALA A 33 -17.77 -14.80 -13.19
C ALA A 33 -18.88 -13.77 -13.43
N GLY A 34 -18.85 -13.10 -14.59
CA GLY A 34 -19.85 -12.11 -15.00
C GLY A 34 -19.86 -10.81 -14.19
N VAL A 35 -18.87 -10.60 -13.30
CA VAL A 35 -18.81 -9.40 -12.46
C VAL A 35 -18.23 -8.23 -13.26
N PRO A 36 -18.92 -7.09 -13.40
CA PRO A 36 -18.39 -5.93 -14.10
C PRO A 36 -17.30 -5.22 -13.27
N GLY A 37 -16.49 -4.40 -13.92
CA GLY A 37 -15.36 -3.73 -13.27
C GLY A 37 -14.95 -2.40 -13.89
N ILE A 38 -13.85 -1.84 -13.35
CA ILE A 38 -13.18 -0.63 -13.84
C ILE A 38 -11.69 -0.93 -14.02
N ARG A 39 -11.14 -0.70 -15.21
CA ARG A 39 -9.70 -0.85 -15.47
C ARG A 39 -8.85 0.23 -14.82
N ALA A 40 -7.54 0.02 -14.75
CA ALA A 40 -6.58 1.02 -14.27
C ALA A 40 -6.68 2.37 -15.03
N ASP A 41 -7.01 2.33 -16.32
CA ASP A 41 -7.24 3.52 -17.16
C ASP A 41 -8.62 4.18 -16.95
N GLY A 42 -9.46 3.64 -16.05
CA GLY A 42 -10.81 4.12 -15.76
C GLY A 42 -11.90 3.55 -16.67
N THR A 43 -11.57 2.70 -17.64
CA THR A 43 -12.56 2.11 -18.56
C THR A 43 -13.46 1.12 -17.84
N ALA A 44 -14.78 1.31 -17.94
CA ALA A 44 -15.77 0.35 -17.45
C ALA A 44 -15.87 -0.88 -18.35
N ILE A 45 -16.01 -2.05 -17.74
CA ILE A 45 -16.03 -3.35 -18.43
C ILE A 45 -17.16 -4.23 -17.91
N ASP A 46 -17.70 -5.06 -18.80
CA ASP A 46 -18.82 -5.95 -18.49
C ASP A 46 -18.40 -7.19 -17.69
N GLU A 47 -17.13 -7.59 -17.78
CA GLU A 47 -16.58 -8.70 -17.00
C GLU A 47 -15.11 -8.43 -16.66
N ILE A 48 -14.76 -8.60 -15.39
CA ILE A 48 -13.39 -8.48 -14.87
C ILE A 48 -12.51 -9.66 -15.31
N THR A 49 -11.23 -9.36 -15.41
CA THR A 49 -10.13 -10.27 -15.75
C THR A 49 -9.02 -10.26 -14.70
N THR A 50 -8.96 -9.21 -13.86
CA THR A 50 -8.09 -9.10 -12.69
C THR A 50 -8.86 -8.74 -11.43
N GLU A 51 -8.25 -8.99 -10.26
CA GLU A 51 -8.85 -8.63 -8.96
C GLU A 51 -8.95 -7.11 -8.80
N SER A 52 -7.93 -6.37 -9.29
CA SER A 52 -7.89 -4.91 -9.18
C SER A 52 -9.07 -4.24 -9.89
N GLU A 53 -9.52 -4.80 -11.03
CA GLU A 53 -10.67 -4.27 -11.78
C GLU A 53 -11.97 -4.27 -10.96
N LEU A 54 -12.15 -5.26 -10.08
CA LEU A 54 -13.25 -5.29 -9.13
C LEU A 54 -13.08 -4.20 -8.07
N CYS A 55 -11.90 -4.14 -7.45
CA CYS A 55 -11.61 -3.20 -6.36
C CYS A 55 -11.78 -1.73 -6.80
N TYR A 56 -11.31 -1.38 -7.99
CA TYR A 56 -11.43 -0.02 -8.54
C TYR A 56 -12.87 0.40 -8.82
N SER A 57 -13.80 -0.55 -8.95
CA SER A 57 -15.21 -0.23 -9.04
C SER A 57 -15.68 0.59 -7.83
N CYS A 58 -15.12 0.36 -6.64
CA CYS A 58 -15.47 1.10 -5.42
C CYS A 58 -14.36 2.01 -4.90
N HIS A 59 -13.09 1.71 -5.17
CA HIS A 59 -11.92 2.46 -4.68
C HIS A 59 -11.27 3.37 -5.74
N GLY A 60 -11.80 3.37 -6.97
CA GLY A 60 -11.28 4.12 -8.11
C GLY A 60 -11.85 5.55 -8.21
N ASP A 61 -12.44 5.89 -9.37
CA ASP A 61 -12.82 7.27 -9.75
C ASP A 61 -13.87 7.95 -8.87
N ASN A 62 -14.72 7.17 -8.22
CA ASN A 62 -15.72 7.67 -7.28
C ASN A 62 -15.59 6.83 -6.00
N PRO A 63 -14.51 7.07 -5.24
CA PRO A 63 -14.19 6.21 -4.13
C PRO A 63 -15.30 6.31 -3.09
N VAL A 64 -15.80 5.17 -2.63
CA VAL A 64 -16.66 5.13 -1.44
C VAL A 64 -15.86 5.81 -0.33
N ALA A 65 -16.46 6.75 0.40
CA ALA A 65 -15.79 7.45 1.48
C ALA A 65 -15.29 6.43 2.52
N THR A 66 -14.01 6.09 2.43
CA THR A 66 -13.29 5.40 3.47
C THR A 66 -12.74 6.49 4.37
N SER A 67 -12.81 6.32 5.69
CA SER A 67 -11.97 7.13 6.56
C SER A 67 -10.53 6.77 6.21
N ALA A 68 -9.82 7.63 5.48
CA ALA A 68 -8.38 7.48 5.32
C ALA A 68 -7.81 7.42 6.75
N ALA A 69 -7.28 6.25 7.14
CA ALA A 69 -6.80 6.05 8.50
C ALA A 69 -5.59 6.93 8.80
N ILE A 70 -4.91 7.41 7.76
CA ILE A 70 -3.63 8.11 7.80
C ILE A 70 -3.72 9.34 6.90
N THR A 71 -3.29 10.49 7.43
CA THR A 71 -3.35 11.77 6.69
C THR A 71 -2.05 11.94 5.92
N ARG A 72 -2.05 11.60 4.63
CA ARG A 72 -0.85 11.61 3.79
C ARG A 72 -0.45 13.01 3.32
N LEU A 73 0.85 13.24 3.13
CA LEU A 73 1.40 14.41 2.44
C LEU A 73 0.83 14.55 1.02
N VAL A 74 0.92 13.47 0.24
CA VAL A 74 0.23 13.33 -1.03
C VAL A 74 -1.05 12.54 -0.79
N PHE A 75 -2.18 13.24 -0.84
CA PHE A 75 -3.49 12.63 -0.71
C PHE A 75 -4.07 12.26 -2.08
N GLN A 76 -4.23 10.96 -2.33
CA GLN A 76 -4.90 10.43 -3.51
C GLN A 76 -6.05 9.51 -3.06
N PRO A 77 -7.32 9.93 -3.21
CA PRO A 77 -8.45 9.09 -2.83
C PRO A 77 -8.80 8.02 -3.87
N ASN A 78 -8.32 8.17 -5.12
CA ASN A 78 -8.55 7.21 -6.19
C ASN A 78 -7.38 6.21 -6.24
N VAL A 79 -7.57 5.07 -5.57
CA VAL A 79 -6.52 4.05 -5.36
C VAL A 79 -5.96 3.51 -6.68
N ARG A 80 -6.75 3.52 -7.77
CA ARG A 80 -6.25 3.08 -9.08
C ARG A 80 -5.11 3.98 -9.60
N LEU A 81 -5.09 5.25 -9.18
CA LEU A 81 -4.04 6.20 -9.54
C LEU A 81 -2.77 6.01 -8.72
N ASP A 82 -2.83 5.39 -7.54
CA ASP A 82 -1.65 5.10 -6.71
C ASP A 82 -0.82 3.95 -7.28
N PHE A 83 -1.45 3.03 -8.01
CA PHE A 83 -0.79 1.91 -8.68
C PHE A 83 -0.36 2.19 -10.13
N GLY A 84 -0.42 3.45 -10.56
CA GLY A 84 -0.04 3.84 -11.93
C GLY A 84 1.42 3.52 -12.24
N PRO A 85 1.75 2.82 -13.36
CA PRO A 85 3.14 2.47 -13.71
C PRO A 85 4.08 3.66 -13.95
N SER A 86 3.52 4.87 -14.13
CA SER A 86 4.27 6.12 -14.26
C SER A 86 4.56 6.80 -12.92
N ASN A 87 4.11 6.24 -11.81
CA ASN A 87 4.33 6.79 -10.47
C ASN A 87 5.78 6.61 -10.02
N PRO A 88 6.31 7.52 -9.19
CA PRO A 88 7.65 7.39 -8.61
C PRO A 88 7.83 6.11 -7.79
N SER A 89 6.77 5.63 -7.14
CA SER A 89 6.76 4.35 -6.43
C SER A 89 5.34 3.82 -6.27
N PHE A 90 5.24 2.49 -6.22
CA PHE A 90 4.00 1.75 -6.01
C PHE A 90 4.31 0.29 -5.68
N HIS A 91 3.41 -0.37 -4.95
CA HIS A 91 3.41 -1.82 -4.89
C HIS A 91 2.88 -2.40 -6.22
N PRO A 92 3.42 -3.54 -6.70
CA PRO A 92 3.28 -3.96 -8.10
C PRO A 92 1.93 -4.62 -8.42
N VAL A 93 0.83 -3.86 -8.41
CA VAL A 93 -0.52 -4.36 -8.74
C VAL A 93 -0.78 -4.33 -10.24
N GLU A 94 -0.54 -3.18 -10.90
CA GLU A 94 -0.81 -3.00 -12.34
C GLU A 94 0.40 -3.33 -13.22
N SER A 95 1.60 -3.23 -12.66
CA SER A 95 2.84 -3.59 -13.33
C SER A 95 3.89 -4.02 -12.33
N ILE A 96 4.97 -4.62 -12.82
CA ILE A 96 6.20 -4.81 -12.06
C ILE A 96 6.67 -3.46 -11.50
N GLY A 97 7.28 -3.49 -10.31
CA GLY A 97 7.78 -2.29 -9.64
C GLY A 97 8.84 -1.54 -10.46
N VAL A 98 8.85 -0.21 -10.33
CA VAL A 98 9.80 0.67 -11.04
C VAL A 98 11.21 0.62 -10.49
N ASN A 99 11.38 0.21 -9.22
CA ASN A 99 12.69 -0.01 -8.59
C ASN A 99 12.88 -1.51 -8.26
N PRO A 100 13.82 -2.20 -8.91
CA PRO A 100 14.05 -3.63 -8.66
C PRO A 100 14.88 -3.89 -7.39
N ASP A 101 15.46 -2.86 -6.77
CA ASP A 101 16.26 -3.00 -5.56
C ASP A 101 15.35 -3.00 -4.32
N VAL A 102 14.95 -4.20 -3.90
CA VAL A 102 14.13 -4.44 -2.71
C VAL A 102 14.86 -5.45 -1.82
N PRO A 103 15.92 -5.04 -1.08
CA PRO A 103 16.77 -5.96 -0.31
C PRO A 103 16.00 -6.83 0.69
N SER A 104 14.94 -6.28 1.26
CA SER A 104 14.09 -7.00 2.19
C SER A 104 13.10 -7.95 1.52
N LEU A 105 12.96 -7.98 0.19
CA LEU A 105 11.97 -8.86 -0.44
C LEU A 105 12.34 -10.34 -0.22
N ARG A 106 11.44 -11.08 0.42
CA ARG A 106 11.67 -12.48 0.77
C ARG A 106 11.05 -13.46 -0.24
N PRO A 107 11.69 -14.61 -0.51
CA PRO A 107 11.08 -15.68 -1.30
C PRO A 107 9.71 -16.13 -0.75
N PRO A 108 8.76 -16.54 -1.61
CA PRO A 108 8.94 -16.78 -3.04
C PRO A 108 8.85 -15.53 -3.92
N TRP A 109 8.60 -14.35 -3.35
CA TRP A 109 8.51 -13.11 -4.11
C TRP A 109 9.85 -12.70 -4.70
N THR A 110 9.78 -12.14 -5.90
CA THR A 110 10.89 -11.55 -6.64
C THR A 110 10.49 -10.15 -7.11
N ALA A 111 11.47 -9.30 -7.38
CA ALA A 111 11.21 -7.95 -7.90
C ALA A 111 10.54 -7.93 -9.29
N GLY A 112 10.40 -9.10 -9.95
CA GLY A 112 9.70 -9.27 -11.21
C GLY A 112 8.25 -9.73 -11.08
N ASP A 113 7.76 -9.96 -9.85
CA ASP A 113 6.38 -10.39 -9.61
C ASP A 113 5.42 -9.20 -9.54
N THR A 114 4.17 -9.46 -9.92
CA THR A 114 3.02 -8.61 -9.58
C THR A 114 2.25 -9.23 -8.41
N MET A 115 1.50 -8.39 -7.70
CA MET A 115 0.65 -8.80 -6.58
C MET A 115 -0.82 -8.47 -6.86
N THR A 116 -1.71 -9.05 -6.06
CA THR A 116 -3.14 -8.74 -6.10
C THR A 116 -3.54 -7.98 -4.84
N CYS A 117 -4.68 -7.28 -4.89
CA CYS A 117 -5.20 -6.56 -3.72
C CYS A 117 -5.31 -7.49 -2.50
N GLY A 118 -5.72 -8.74 -2.73
CA GLY A 118 -5.87 -9.76 -1.71
C GLY A 118 -4.57 -10.34 -1.13
N ASP A 119 -3.38 -9.98 -1.62
CA ASP A 119 -2.13 -10.26 -0.90
C ASP A 119 -2.05 -9.44 0.40
N CYS A 120 -2.67 -8.24 0.40
CA CYS A 120 -2.79 -7.37 1.56
C CYS A 120 -4.19 -7.38 2.17
N HIS A 121 -5.24 -7.50 1.35
CA HIS A 121 -6.65 -7.37 1.75
C HIS A 121 -7.42 -8.69 1.69
N ASN A 122 -7.34 -9.49 2.76
CA ASN A 122 -7.93 -10.82 2.77
C ASN A 122 -8.31 -11.29 4.18
N SER A 123 -8.94 -12.45 4.26
CA SER A 123 -9.01 -13.22 5.50
C SER A 123 -7.64 -13.79 5.88
N PRO A 124 -7.20 -13.71 7.16
CA PRO A 124 -6.00 -14.41 7.61
C PRO A 124 -6.13 -15.95 7.52
N ASN A 125 -7.35 -16.47 7.40
CA ASN A 125 -7.63 -17.89 7.27
C ASN A 125 -7.78 -18.36 5.81
N ALA A 126 -7.54 -17.47 4.83
CA ALA A 126 -7.68 -17.79 3.41
C ALA A 126 -6.70 -18.89 2.96
N SER A 127 -7.11 -19.69 1.95
CA SER A 127 -6.29 -20.76 1.39
C SER A 127 -4.93 -20.27 0.86
N ARG A 128 -4.87 -19.06 0.29
CA ARG A 128 -3.62 -18.44 -0.20
C ARG A 128 -2.58 -18.22 0.91
N PHE A 129 -3.02 -18.12 2.17
CA PHE A 129 -2.12 -17.99 3.33
C PHE A 129 -1.94 -19.31 4.10
N GLY A 130 -2.32 -20.44 3.50
CA GLY A 130 -2.21 -21.77 4.09
C GLY A 130 -3.33 -22.11 5.08
N GLY A 131 -4.41 -21.32 5.10
CA GLY A 131 -5.61 -21.61 5.88
C GLY A 131 -6.61 -22.52 5.17
N ASN A 132 -7.79 -22.70 5.78
CA ASN A 132 -8.89 -23.53 5.25
C ASN A 132 -10.13 -22.72 4.84
N GLY A 133 -10.06 -21.39 4.94
CA GLY A 133 -11.12 -20.46 4.56
C GLY A 133 -11.04 -20.04 3.08
N PRO A 134 -12.10 -19.44 2.54
CA PRO A 134 -12.11 -18.94 1.17
C PRO A 134 -11.13 -17.76 0.99
N ASP A 135 -10.55 -17.63 -0.19
CA ASP A 135 -9.81 -16.44 -0.59
C ASP A 135 -10.76 -15.26 -0.81
N GLY A 136 -10.39 -14.10 -0.26
CA GLY A 136 -11.10 -12.83 -0.45
C GLY A 136 -11.24 -12.02 0.84
N PRO A 137 -11.80 -10.80 0.75
CA PRO A 137 -11.86 -9.85 1.87
C PRO A 137 -12.80 -10.29 3.02
N HIS A 138 -13.55 -11.39 2.87
CA HIS A 138 -14.53 -11.82 3.86
C HIS A 138 -13.88 -12.35 5.14
N GLY A 139 -14.17 -11.70 6.28
CA GLY A 139 -13.86 -12.24 7.60
C GLY A 139 -12.47 -11.92 8.13
N SER A 140 -11.80 -10.89 7.62
CA SER A 140 -10.62 -10.36 8.30
C SER A 140 -11.00 -9.68 9.63
N PRO A 141 -10.32 -9.99 10.74
CA PRO A 141 -10.45 -9.25 11.99
C PRO A 141 -9.55 -7.99 12.04
N PHE A 142 -8.68 -7.80 11.05
CA PHE A 142 -7.71 -6.70 11.02
C PHE A 142 -8.26 -5.57 10.16
N SER A 143 -8.47 -4.39 10.73
CA SER A 143 -9.00 -3.22 10.00
C SER A 143 -7.95 -2.67 9.03
N PRO A 144 -8.34 -2.18 7.82
CA PRO A 144 -9.69 -2.10 7.26
C PRO A 144 -10.02 -3.30 6.35
N ILE A 145 -9.75 -4.54 6.80
CA ILE A 145 -9.72 -5.80 6.05
C ILE A 145 -8.30 -6.12 5.56
N LEU A 146 -7.38 -6.37 6.49
CA LEU A 146 -5.99 -6.77 6.17
C LEU A 146 -5.82 -8.28 6.35
N ALA A 147 -5.02 -8.91 5.51
CA ALA A 147 -4.70 -10.34 5.59
C ALA A 147 -3.94 -10.70 6.88
N ARG A 148 -3.26 -9.72 7.47
CA ARG A 148 -2.48 -9.86 8.70
C ARG A 148 -2.56 -8.56 9.50
N ARG A 149 -2.18 -8.63 10.78
CA ARG A 149 -2.14 -7.46 11.65
C ARG A 149 -1.14 -6.43 11.14
N TYR A 150 -1.58 -5.17 11.18
CA TYR A 150 -0.73 -4.02 11.02
C TYR A 150 -1.22 -2.91 11.96
N ASP A 151 -0.44 -2.61 13.01
CA ASP A 151 -0.75 -1.51 13.91
C ASP A 151 -0.09 -0.22 13.40
N THR A 152 -0.89 0.82 13.19
CA THR A 152 -0.42 2.09 12.58
C THR A 152 -0.50 3.27 13.55
N HIS A 153 -0.82 3.04 14.83
CA HIS A 153 -0.81 4.13 15.80
C HIS A 153 0.64 4.53 16.12
N ASP A 154 0.86 5.80 16.40
CA ASP A 154 2.18 6.31 16.75
C ASP A 154 2.16 6.93 18.16
N PRO A 155 3.10 6.57 19.05
CA PRO A 155 4.13 5.53 18.90
C PRO A 155 3.53 4.11 18.97
N ASN A 156 4.17 3.14 18.31
CA ASN A 156 3.87 1.71 18.42
C ASN A 156 5.14 0.85 18.46
N PRO A 157 5.40 0.12 19.56
CA PRO A 157 6.53 -0.78 19.63
C PRO A 157 6.52 -1.85 18.54
N GLU A 158 7.63 -1.96 17.82
CA GLU A 158 7.81 -2.97 16.79
C GLU A 158 7.72 -4.38 17.36
N SER A 159 7.01 -5.25 16.65
CA SER A 159 7.16 -6.69 16.78
C SER A 159 6.77 -7.38 15.49
N ALA A 160 7.27 -8.61 15.30
CA ALA A 160 6.87 -9.46 14.18
C ALA A 160 5.34 -9.65 14.07
N GLY A 161 4.61 -9.53 15.19
CA GLY A 161 3.15 -9.60 15.21
C GLY A 161 2.47 -8.26 14.91
N ALA A 162 3.03 -7.13 15.37
CA ALA A 162 2.46 -5.80 15.14
C ALA A 162 2.53 -5.40 13.66
N TYR A 163 3.62 -5.75 12.97
CA TYR A 163 3.86 -5.43 11.55
C TYR A 163 3.81 -6.67 10.64
N ALA A 164 3.04 -7.68 11.05
CA ALA A 164 2.95 -8.97 10.38
C ALA A 164 2.53 -8.88 8.90
N LEU A 165 1.76 -7.85 8.54
CA LEU A 165 1.39 -7.59 7.15
C LEU A 165 2.62 -7.28 6.28
N CYS A 166 3.43 -6.29 6.68
CA CYS A 166 4.64 -5.90 5.95
C CYS A 166 5.64 -7.05 5.92
N TYR A 167 5.83 -7.72 7.06
CA TYR A 167 6.78 -8.84 7.17
C TYR A 167 6.36 -10.12 6.43
N HIS A 168 5.16 -10.12 5.84
CA HIS A 168 4.76 -11.20 4.96
C HIS A 168 5.60 -11.26 3.69
N CYS A 169 5.93 -10.10 3.12
CA CYS A 169 6.69 -9.96 1.88
C CYS A 169 8.08 -9.36 2.12
N HIS A 170 8.26 -8.62 3.21
CA HIS A 170 9.54 -8.06 3.60
C HIS A 170 10.18 -8.85 4.75
N ASP A 171 11.48 -9.05 4.68
CA ASP A 171 12.28 -9.69 5.70
C ASP A 171 12.53 -8.69 6.83
N ARG A 172 12.09 -9.07 8.03
CA ARG A 172 12.20 -8.24 9.23
C ARG A 172 13.66 -7.97 9.58
N ASP A 173 14.53 -8.97 9.44
CA ASP A 173 15.92 -8.83 9.83
C ASP A 173 16.65 -7.93 8.84
N SER A 174 16.35 -8.00 7.54
CA SER A 174 16.86 -7.07 6.54
C SER A 174 16.49 -5.61 6.86
N ILE A 175 15.23 -5.35 7.25
CA ILE A 175 14.76 -4.01 7.63
C ILE A 175 15.50 -3.51 8.89
N LEU A 176 15.52 -4.32 9.96
CA LEU A 176 16.07 -3.91 11.26
C LEU A 176 17.60 -3.97 11.36
N ASN A 177 18.28 -4.53 10.35
CA ASN A 177 19.74 -4.43 10.18
C ASN A 177 20.13 -3.34 9.17
N ASP A 178 19.21 -2.41 8.89
CA ASP A 178 19.45 -1.21 8.09
C ASP A 178 19.94 -1.48 6.67
N GLU A 179 19.61 -2.64 6.08
CA GLU A 179 20.21 -3.11 4.83
C GLU A 179 19.99 -2.14 3.66
N SER A 180 18.85 -1.45 3.62
CA SER A 180 18.50 -0.47 2.59
C SER A 180 18.56 1.00 3.04
N PHE A 181 18.47 1.27 4.34
CA PHE A 181 18.44 2.61 4.92
C PHE A 181 19.10 2.57 6.30
N SER A 182 20.06 3.45 6.56
CA SER A 182 20.95 3.37 7.72
C SER A 182 20.29 3.60 9.09
N GLU A 183 19.06 4.13 9.10
CA GLU A 183 18.33 4.49 10.33
C GLU A 183 16.96 3.80 10.40
N HIS A 184 16.76 2.68 9.71
CA HIS A 184 15.50 1.93 9.84
C HIS A 184 15.34 1.45 11.27
N ASP A 185 16.41 0.94 11.88
CA ASP A 185 16.37 0.41 13.23
C ASP A 185 16.02 1.46 14.27
N GLU A 186 16.67 2.62 14.15
CA GLU A 186 16.42 3.78 15.02
C GLU A 186 14.95 4.18 14.94
N HIS A 187 14.44 4.44 13.74
CA HIS A 187 13.06 4.89 13.58
C HIS A 187 12.04 3.83 13.99
N VAL A 188 12.25 2.57 13.65
CA VAL A 188 11.25 1.51 13.85
C VAL A 188 11.25 0.96 15.27
N ARG A 189 12.43 0.78 15.91
CA ARG A 189 12.54 0.18 17.25
C ARG A 189 12.85 1.15 18.37
N ASN A 190 13.58 2.24 18.12
CA ASN A 190 13.95 3.18 19.19
C ASN A 190 12.94 4.33 19.30
N GLU A 191 12.42 4.79 18.16
CA GLU A 191 11.38 5.83 18.11
C GLU A 191 9.95 5.27 18.03
N ASP A 192 9.80 3.93 17.95
CA ASP A 192 8.52 3.23 17.85
C ASP A 192 7.64 3.74 16.68
N ALA A 193 8.25 4.23 15.59
CA ALA A 193 7.52 4.74 14.43
C ALA A 193 7.05 3.58 13.54
N PRO A 194 5.73 3.36 13.34
CA PRO A 194 5.26 2.33 12.44
C PRO A 194 5.64 2.66 10.99
N CYS A 195 5.75 1.64 10.13
CA CYS A 195 6.15 1.81 8.73
C CYS A 195 5.30 2.86 7.99
N SER A 196 4.06 3.07 8.41
CA SER A 196 3.10 3.99 7.82
C SER A 196 3.38 5.45 8.13
N VAL A 197 4.22 5.76 9.12
CA VAL A 197 4.69 7.15 9.33
C VAL A 197 5.42 7.64 8.09
N CYS A 198 6.16 6.76 7.42
CA CYS A 198 6.94 7.09 6.23
C CYS A 198 6.33 6.55 4.93
N HIS A 199 5.87 5.30 4.90
CA HIS A 199 5.51 4.60 3.67
C HIS A 199 4.01 4.55 3.40
N ASP A 200 3.60 4.83 2.16
CA ASP A 200 2.28 4.51 1.63
C ASP A 200 2.24 3.07 1.09
N PRO A 201 1.36 2.19 1.59
CA PRO A 201 1.30 0.80 1.15
C PRO A 201 0.71 0.61 -0.25
N HIS A 202 0.21 1.64 -0.93
CA HIS A 202 -0.26 1.52 -2.31
C HIS A 202 0.76 2.10 -3.29
N GLY A 203 1.06 3.39 -3.14
CA GLY A 203 1.93 4.12 -4.03
C GLY A 203 1.73 5.62 -3.89
N VAL A 204 2.43 6.38 -4.73
CA VAL A 204 2.32 7.84 -4.72
C VAL A 204 2.03 8.33 -6.13
N ALA A 205 0.81 8.76 -6.39
CA ALA A 205 0.37 9.21 -7.71
C ALA A 205 1.21 10.35 -8.29
N ALA A 206 1.67 10.20 -9.54
CA ALA A 206 2.33 11.25 -10.30
C ALA A 206 1.33 12.39 -10.61
N GLY A 207 1.58 13.60 -10.11
CA GLY A 207 0.75 14.78 -10.40
C GLY A 207 0.36 15.62 -9.20
N SER A 208 0.64 15.15 -7.98
CA SER A 208 0.53 15.95 -6.76
C SER A 208 1.75 16.86 -6.68
N ALA A 209 1.61 18.10 -7.15
CA ALA A 209 2.71 19.06 -7.25
C ALA A 209 3.35 19.36 -5.89
N SER A 210 4.45 18.68 -5.50
CA SER A 210 5.24 19.05 -4.32
C SER A 210 6.62 18.36 -4.24
N VAL A 211 7.63 19.20 -4.00
CA VAL A 211 9.02 19.08 -3.49
C VAL A 211 9.78 17.75 -3.31
N SER A 212 9.20 16.55 -3.31
CA SER A 212 9.91 15.31 -2.95
C SER A 212 9.88 14.24 -4.04
N ASP A 213 10.90 13.38 -4.10
CA ASP A 213 11.02 12.37 -5.16
C ASP A 213 10.02 11.21 -4.99
N HIS A 214 9.48 11.03 -3.77
CA HIS A 214 8.50 9.98 -3.42
C HIS A 214 8.91 8.56 -3.86
N THR A 215 10.20 8.29 -3.99
CA THR A 215 10.71 6.94 -4.21
C THR A 215 10.52 6.10 -2.95
N HIS A 216 10.63 4.79 -3.08
CA HIS A 216 10.50 3.86 -1.95
C HIS A 216 9.19 4.00 -1.14
N LEU A 217 8.08 4.40 -1.79
CA LEU A 217 6.77 4.60 -1.18
C LEU A 217 6.74 5.72 -0.13
N ILE A 218 7.74 6.60 -0.06
CA ILE A 218 7.80 7.64 0.98
C ILE A 218 6.73 8.70 0.74
N ASN A 219 5.75 8.75 1.65
CA ASN A 219 4.63 9.67 1.68
C ASN A 219 4.17 9.84 3.15
N PHE A 220 4.73 10.84 3.82
CA PHE A 220 4.65 10.98 5.27
C PHE A 220 3.23 11.09 5.82
N ASP A 221 3.02 10.53 7.01
CA ASP A 221 1.84 10.78 7.84
C ASP A 221 1.95 12.14 8.53
N LEU A 222 1.09 13.09 8.12
CA LEU A 222 1.04 14.45 8.64
C LEU A 222 0.49 14.55 10.06
N SER A 223 -0.01 13.46 10.65
CA SER A 223 -0.36 13.44 12.07
C SER A 223 0.87 13.31 12.97
N VAL A 224 1.99 12.83 12.43
CA VAL A 224 3.27 12.61 13.13
C VAL A 224 4.35 13.55 12.60
N VAL A 225 4.49 13.65 11.28
CA VAL A 225 5.56 14.38 10.61
C VAL A 225 5.10 15.79 10.25
N SER A 226 5.94 16.78 10.52
CA SER A 226 5.68 18.19 10.23
C SER A 226 6.80 18.82 9.40
N PRO A 227 6.55 19.96 8.72
CA PRO A 227 7.60 20.64 7.97
C PRO A 227 8.79 21.03 8.86
N ASP A 228 9.99 20.93 8.30
CA ASP A 228 11.23 21.42 8.89
C ASP A 228 11.05 22.87 9.36
N PRO A 229 11.22 23.19 10.65
CA PRO A 229 11.04 24.54 11.16
C PRO A 229 12.05 25.55 10.61
N ALA A 230 13.20 25.11 10.11
CA ALA A 230 14.23 25.99 9.57
C ALA A 230 13.98 26.37 8.11
N THR A 231 13.63 25.40 7.27
CA THR A 231 13.44 25.61 5.82
C THR A 231 11.98 25.68 5.37
N GLY A 232 11.04 25.20 6.19
CA GLY A 232 9.62 25.06 5.85
C GLY A 232 9.32 23.90 4.90
N ARG A 233 10.32 23.06 4.59
CA ARG A 233 10.21 21.93 3.66
C ARG A 233 9.70 20.68 4.39
N LEU A 234 8.98 19.81 3.68
CA LEU A 234 8.57 18.49 4.14
C LEU A 234 8.81 17.53 2.98
N GLU A 235 9.99 16.93 2.93
CA GLU A 235 10.39 16.11 1.79
C GLU A 235 11.51 15.12 2.11
N PHE A 236 11.49 14.03 1.34
CA PHE A 236 12.60 13.11 1.16
C PHE A 236 13.19 13.31 -0.24
N ILE A 237 14.52 13.32 -0.32
CA ILE A 237 15.28 13.41 -1.56
C ILE A 237 16.07 12.11 -1.70
N ASP A 238 15.90 11.45 -2.84
CA ASP A 238 16.64 10.25 -3.19
C ASP A 238 18.00 10.64 -3.79
N LEU A 239 19.09 10.22 -3.13
CA LEU A 239 20.46 10.49 -3.60
C LEU A 239 21.08 9.27 -4.29
N GLY A 240 20.30 8.22 -4.51
CA GLY A 240 20.70 6.97 -5.15
C GLY A 240 20.81 5.81 -4.15
N ALA A 241 21.54 4.77 -4.56
CA ALA A 241 21.60 3.50 -3.82
C ALA A 241 21.95 3.72 -2.33
N PHE A 242 20.97 3.40 -1.48
CA PHE A 242 21.03 3.47 -0.02
C PHE A 242 21.43 4.85 0.53
N GLN A 243 21.12 5.91 -0.22
CA GLN A 243 21.45 7.28 0.12
C GLN A 243 20.23 8.18 -0.05
N GLY A 244 19.99 9.04 0.92
CA GLY A 244 18.87 9.97 0.88
C GLY A 244 19.04 11.13 1.84
N GLN A 245 18.14 12.08 1.76
CA GLN A 245 18.15 13.27 2.60
C GLN A 245 16.73 13.66 2.98
N CYS A 246 16.52 14.02 4.25
CA CYS A 246 15.22 14.47 4.72
C CYS A 246 15.25 15.95 5.12
N PHE A 247 14.20 16.68 4.75
CA PHE A 247 13.85 17.98 5.30
C PHE A 247 12.48 17.87 5.99
N LEU A 248 12.46 17.68 7.29
CA LEU A 248 11.23 17.49 8.07
C LEU A 248 11.49 17.64 9.57
N ARG A 249 10.43 17.61 10.37
CA ARG A 249 10.49 17.42 11.81
C ARG A 249 9.63 16.23 12.24
N CYS A 250 10.22 15.27 12.93
CA CYS A 250 9.58 14.03 13.40
C CYS A 250 10.01 13.71 14.84
N HIS A 251 9.08 13.26 15.70
CA HIS A 251 9.35 12.91 17.12
C HIS A 251 10.11 13.97 17.95
N GLY A 252 10.08 15.23 17.52
CA GLY A 252 10.78 16.32 18.19
C GLY A 252 12.08 16.73 17.50
N GLU A 253 12.65 15.86 16.66
CA GLU A 253 13.90 16.08 15.96
C GLU A 253 13.75 16.69 14.58
N ASN A 254 14.71 17.57 14.27
CA ASN A 254 14.75 18.35 13.04
C ASN A 254 15.76 17.73 12.08
N HIS A 255 15.30 17.41 10.88
CA HIS A 255 16.09 16.93 9.78
C HIS A 255 16.24 18.13 8.83
N SER A 256 17.37 18.85 8.88
CA SER A 256 17.48 20.22 8.29
C SER A 256 18.81 20.58 7.58
N PRO A 257 19.23 19.90 6.50
CA PRO A 257 18.90 18.52 6.19
C PRO A 257 19.68 17.53 7.05
N GLU A 258 19.07 16.38 7.30
CA GLU A 258 19.83 15.19 7.72
C GLU A 258 20.07 14.31 6.49
N SER A 259 21.32 13.85 6.32
CA SER A 259 21.74 13.02 5.20
C SER A 259 22.00 11.59 5.68
N TYR A 260 21.50 10.63 4.93
CA TYR A 260 21.60 9.21 5.22
C TYR A 260 22.38 8.53 4.11
N GLY A 261 23.34 7.71 4.49
CA GLY A 261 24.18 6.97 3.56
C GLY A 261 24.98 5.93 4.30
N ARG A 262 25.40 4.90 3.56
CA ARG A 262 26.43 3.96 4.02
C ARG A 262 27.79 4.44 3.56
N ASP A 263 28.76 4.46 4.47
CA ASP A 263 30.20 4.61 4.15
C ASP A 263 30.75 3.41 3.37
#